data_AF-A0A7Y7CPQ3-F1
#
_entry.id   AF-A0A7Y7CPQ3-F1
#
_cell.length_a   1.000
_cell.length_b   1.000
_cell.length_c   1.000
_cell.angle_alpha   90.00
_cell.angle_beta   90.00
_cell.angle_gamma   90.00
#
_symmetry.space_group_name_H-M   'P 1'
#
loop_
_entity.id
_entity.type
_entity.pdbx_description
1 polymer ?
#
loop_
_entity_poly.entity_id
_entity_poly.type
_entity_poly.pdbx_seq_one_letter_code
_entity_poly.pdbx_strand_id
1 'polypeptide(L)'
;REEVNNNDSKYADVVSGGNVDFIRELLARGYFNVYFDVGKSKVQEGSINAVNYMKQFLKDNPTITATLVGYADETGSEAKNKTLSLQRAKRVFHMLVAAGINPTRLLCLGGGEDKSVSKDARQFARKVTLKINQE
;
A
#
# COMPACT_ATOMS: atom_id res chain seq x y z
N ARG A 1 13.22 -22.97 30.91
CA ARG A 1 13.53 -23.38 29.51
C ARG A 1 12.27 -23.08 28.73
N GLU A 2 12.23 -21.95 28.04
CA GLU A 2 11.08 -21.56 27.24
C GLU A 2 11.43 -21.79 25.77
N GLU A 3 10.63 -22.62 25.10
CA GLU A 3 10.73 -22.90 23.68
C GLU A 3 10.11 -21.74 22.89
N VAL A 4 10.94 -21.06 22.09
CA VAL A 4 10.48 -20.03 21.16
C VAL A 4 10.01 -20.72 19.87
N ASN A 5 8.72 -20.52 19.57
CA ASN A 5 8.01 -21.14 18.46
C ASN A 5 8.47 -20.54 17.11
N ASN A 6 9.33 -21.26 16.39
CA ASN A 6 9.91 -20.90 15.10
C ASN A 6 8.88 -20.97 13.94
N ASN A 7 7.93 -20.04 13.90
CA ASN A 7 7.03 -19.90 12.75
C ASN A 7 7.25 -18.61 11.93
N ASP A 8 8.22 -17.78 12.32
CA ASP A 8 8.55 -16.51 11.65
C ASP A 8 9.43 -16.67 10.38
N SER A 9 9.83 -17.90 10.05
CA SER A 9 10.85 -18.15 9.00
C SER A 9 10.30 -18.44 7.61
N LYS A 10 8.98 -18.54 7.40
CA LYS A 10 8.44 -19.06 6.12
C LYS A 10 8.72 -18.17 4.90
N TYR A 11 9.13 -16.92 5.11
CA TYR A 11 9.39 -15.96 4.02
C TYR A 11 10.77 -15.28 4.10
N ALA A 12 11.54 -15.53 5.16
CA ALA A 12 12.86 -14.91 5.35
C ALA A 12 13.91 -15.43 4.36
N ASP A 13 13.71 -16.64 3.82
CA ASP A 13 14.73 -17.36 3.03
C ASP A 13 14.50 -17.30 1.51
N VAL A 14 13.63 -16.40 1.03
CA VAL A 14 13.25 -16.31 -0.41
C VAL A 14 13.81 -15.05 -1.08
N VAL A 15 14.68 -14.28 -0.43
CA VAL A 15 15.21 -13.04 -1.01
C VAL A 15 16.62 -13.25 -1.58
N SER A 16 16.69 -13.89 -2.75
CA SER A 16 17.86 -13.77 -3.63
C SER A 16 17.71 -12.51 -4.49
N GLY A 17 18.82 -11.94 -4.98
CA GLY A 17 18.83 -10.67 -5.73
C GLY A 17 17.87 -10.61 -6.92
N GLY A 18 17.54 -11.74 -7.56
CA GLY A 18 16.55 -11.80 -8.65
C GLY A 18 15.09 -11.60 -8.22
N ASN A 19 14.75 -11.92 -6.96
CA ASN A 19 13.39 -11.76 -6.43
C ASN A 19 13.10 -10.32 -5.98
N VAL A 20 14.13 -9.55 -5.59
CA VAL A 20 13.99 -8.13 -5.21
C VAL A 20 13.58 -7.28 -6.41
N ASP A 21 14.20 -7.50 -7.57
CA ASP A 21 13.88 -6.79 -8.80
C ASP A 21 12.47 -7.13 -9.29
N PHE A 22 12.06 -8.39 -9.18
CA PHE A 22 10.69 -8.81 -9.53
C PHE A 22 9.64 -8.16 -8.61
N ILE A 23 9.85 -8.16 -7.29
CA ILE A 23 8.91 -7.52 -6.35
C ILE A 23 8.90 -5.99 -6.54
N ARG A 24 10.05 -5.38 -6.81
CA ARG A 24 10.15 -3.96 -7.17
C ARG A 24 9.33 -3.66 -8.42
N GLU A 25 9.44 -4.48 -9.45
CA GLU A 25 8.67 -4.34 -10.69
C GLU A 25 7.16 -4.50 -10.44
N LEU A 26 6.75 -5.46 -9.62
CA LEU A 26 5.35 -5.64 -9.27
C LEU A 26 4.78 -4.44 -8.50
N LEU A 27 5.56 -3.86 -7.58
CA LEU A 27 5.19 -2.64 -6.86
C LEU A 27 5.14 -1.43 -7.81
N ALA A 28 6.14 -1.27 -8.68
CA ALA A 28 6.21 -0.19 -9.66
C ALA A 28 5.02 -0.24 -10.63
N ARG A 29 4.60 -1.43 -11.03
CA ARG A 29 3.43 -1.67 -11.88
C ARG A 29 2.10 -1.57 -11.13
N GLY A 30 2.12 -1.32 -9.83
CA GLY A 30 0.92 -1.10 -9.02
C GLY A 30 0.10 -2.37 -8.79
N TYR A 31 0.73 -3.55 -8.77
CA TYR A 31 0.02 -4.82 -8.52
C TYR A 31 -0.35 -5.02 -7.05
N PHE A 32 0.34 -4.34 -6.12
CA PHE A 32 -0.05 -4.33 -4.71
C PHE A 32 -0.88 -3.09 -4.40
N ASN A 33 -2.19 -3.29 -4.35
CA ASN A 33 -3.16 -2.26 -4.00
C ASN A 33 -3.87 -2.62 -2.71
N VAL A 34 -4.11 -1.60 -1.88
CA VAL A 34 -4.96 -1.71 -0.69
C VAL A 34 -6.31 -1.14 -1.05
N TYR A 35 -7.39 -1.93 -0.96
CA TYR A 35 -8.72 -1.53 -1.40
C TYR A 35 -9.63 -1.08 -0.26
N PHE A 36 -10.63 -0.29 -0.64
CA PHE A 36 -11.58 0.39 0.26
C PHE A 36 -13.01 0.28 -0.27
N ASP A 37 -13.98 0.28 0.65
CA ASP A 37 -15.39 0.43 0.29
C ASP A 37 -15.72 1.87 -0.13
N VAL A 38 -16.88 2.03 -0.79
CA VAL A 38 -17.46 3.34 -1.17
C VAL A 38 -17.49 4.27 0.04
N GLY A 39 -16.96 5.48 -0.11
CA GLY A 39 -16.99 6.51 0.93
C GLY A 39 -16.18 6.20 2.21
N LYS A 40 -15.47 5.07 2.28
CA LYS A 40 -14.71 4.67 3.48
C LYS A 40 -13.21 4.84 3.30
N SER A 41 -12.54 5.17 4.40
CA SER A 41 -11.08 5.17 4.55
C SER A 41 -10.56 4.03 5.44
N LYS A 42 -11.44 3.13 5.90
CA LYS A 42 -11.07 1.87 6.55
C LYS A 42 -10.65 0.87 5.48
N VAL A 43 -9.46 0.28 5.64
CA VAL A 43 -8.95 -0.79 4.77
C VAL A 43 -9.89 -2.00 4.81
N GLN A 44 -10.19 -2.55 3.64
CA GLN A 44 -10.95 -3.81 3.53
C GLN A 44 -10.15 -4.97 4.12
N GLU A 45 -10.82 -5.90 4.77
CA GLU A 45 -10.18 -7.07 5.39
C GLU A 45 -9.39 -7.90 4.38
N GLY A 46 -9.94 -8.12 3.18
CA GLY A 46 -9.24 -8.81 2.09
C GLY A 46 -7.97 -8.08 1.59
N SER A 47 -7.77 -6.81 1.95
CA SER A 47 -6.59 -6.03 1.57
C SER A 47 -5.51 -5.98 2.65
N ILE A 48 -5.70 -6.62 3.81
CA ILE A 48 -4.69 -6.65 4.87
C ILE A 48 -3.40 -7.33 4.40
N ASN A 49 -3.50 -8.38 3.57
CA ASN A 49 -2.32 -9.03 2.99
C ASN A 49 -1.50 -8.08 2.09
N ALA A 50 -2.15 -7.18 1.33
CA ALA A 50 -1.44 -6.18 0.54
C ALA A 50 -0.62 -5.22 1.42
N VAL A 51 -1.18 -4.80 2.57
CA VAL A 51 -0.43 -3.99 3.56
C VAL A 51 0.75 -4.78 4.13
N ASN A 52 0.58 -6.07 4.41
CA ASN A 52 1.65 -6.93 4.89
C ASN A 52 2.78 -7.10 3.87
N TYR A 53 2.47 -7.22 2.58
CA TYR A 53 3.49 -7.25 1.52
C TYR A 53 4.26 -5.93 1.43
N MET A 54 3.56 -4.79 1.46
CA MET A 54 4.21 -3.47 1.49
C MET A 54 5.13 -3.31 2.71
N LYS A 55 4.65 -3.73 3.90
CA LYS A 55 5.44 -3.74 5.13
C LYS A 55 6.70 -4.59 4.97
N GLN A 56 6.56 -5.83 4.52
CA GLN A 56 7.68 -6.76 4.39
C GLN A 56 8.73 -6.19 3.42
N PHE A 57 8.29 -5.72 2.25
CA PHE A 57 9.17 -5.07 1.27
C PHE A 57 9.95 -3.90 1.87
N LEU A 58 9.28 -3.00 2.60
CA LEU A 58 9.94 -1.84 3.22
C LEU A 58 10.91 -2.22 4.36
N LYS A 59 10.66 -3.35 5.05
CA LYS A 59 11.58 -3.91 6.05
C LYS A 59 12.82 -4.50 5.39
N ASP A 60 12.63 -5.26 4.32
CA ASP A 60 13.72 -5.93 3.58
C ASP A 60 14.59 -4.92 2.82
N ASN A 61 14.06 -3.73 2.52
CA ASN A 61 14.74 -2.68 1.78
C ASN A 61 14.82 -1.39 2.59
N PRO A 62 15.66 -1.30 3.65
CA PRO A 62 15.64 -0.18 4.59
C PRO A 62 16.02 1.19 4.01
N THR A 63 16.71 1.23 2.85
CA THR A 63 17.10 2.45 2.16
C THR A 63 16.01 3.03 1.27
N ILE A 64 15.02 2.22 0.86
CA ILE A 64 13.99 2.66 -0.07
C ILE A 64 13.03 3.65 0.62
N THR A 65 12.72 4.75 -0.08
CA THR A 65 11.61 5.64 0.27
C THR A 65 10.45 5.44 -0.70
N ALA A 66 9.23 5.70 -0.23
CA ALA A 66 8.03 5.45 -1.01
C ALA A 66 6.94 6.51 -0.79
N THR A 67 6.12 6.70 -1.81
CA THR A 67 4.92 7.53 -1.78
C THR A 67 3.68 6.64 -1.82
N LEU A 68 2.82 6.77 -0.82
CA LEU A 68 1.50 6.15 -0.76
C LEU A 68 0.51 7.08 -1.45
N VAL A 69 0.00 6.67 -2.60
CA VAL A 69 -0.99 7.45 -3.36
C VAL A 69 -2.36 6.81 -3.18
N GLY A 70 -3.27 7.53 -2.55
CA GLY A 70 -4.66 7.11 -2.40
C GLY A 70 -5.53 7.63 -3.52
N TYR A 71 -6.61 6.91 -3.81
CA TYR A 71 -7.57 7.23 -4.86
C TYR A 71 -9.01 6.97 -4.39
N ALA A 72 -9.95 7.67 -5.01
CA ALA A 72 -11.40 7.46 -4.92
C ALA A 72 -11.96 7.09 -6.30
N ASP A 73 -13.16 6.50 -6.32
CA ASP A 73 -13.90 6.39 -7.57
C ASP A 73 -14.51 7.76 -7.93
N GLU A 74 -15.05 7.89 -9.14
CA GLU A 74 -15.61 9.15 -9.65
C GLU A 74 -17.01 9.47 -9.11
N THR A 75 -17.48 8.75 -8.08
CA THR A 75 -18.79 9.01 -7.48
C THR A 75 -18.70 10.10 -6.40
N GLY A 76 -19.70 10.98 -6.34
CA GLY A 76 -19.71 12.12 -5.42
C GLY A 76 -19.02 13.36 -5.98
N SER A 77 -18.55 14.25 -5.11
CA SER A 77 -17.89 15.50 -5.53
C SER A 77 -16.37 15.36 -5.51
N GLU A 78 -15.71 15.98 -6.49
CA GLU A 78 -14.26 15.97 -6.63
C GLU A 78 -13.55 16.42 -5.34
N ALA A 79 -14.07 17.47 -4.67
CA ALA A 79 -13.51 17.95 -3.41
C ALA A 79 -13.56 16.88 -2.30
N LYS A 80 -14.68 16.16 -2.17
CA LYS A 80 -14.81 15.04 -1.22
C LYS A 80 -13.86 13.90 -1.59
N ASN A 81 -13.71 13.61 -2.87
CA ASN A 81 -12.83 12.56 -3.38
C ASN A 81 -11.34 12.88 -3.16
N LYS A 82 -10.93 14.15 -3.30
CA LYS A 82 -9.58 14.63 -2.91
C LYS A 82 -9.32 14.43 -1.42
N THR A 83 -10.26 14.77 -0.55
CA THR A 83 -10.11 14.53 0.89
C THR A 83 -10.07 13.05 1.23
N LEU A 84 -11.00 12.26 0.69
CA LEU A 84 -11.12 10.82 0.97
C LEU A 84 -9.88 10.04 0.50
N SER A 85 -9.39 10.34 -0.70
CA SER A 85 -8.18 9.71 -1.24
C SER A 85 -6.95 9.96 -0.36
N LEU A 86 -6.75 11.19 0.14
CA LEU A 86 -5.68 11.50 1.09
C LEU A 86 -5.85 10.76 2.42
N GLN A 87 -7.09 10.66 2.94
CA GLN A 87 -7.37 9.92 4.16
C GLN A 87 -7.04 8.43 4.02
N ARG A 88 -7.31 7.84 2.85
CA ARG A 88 -6.93 6.44 2.55
C ARG A 88 -5.41 6.26 2.57
N ALA A 89 -4.65 7.15 1.91
CA ALA A 89 -3.19 7.12 1.94
C ALA A 89 -2.66 7.21 3.38
N LYS A 90 -3.16 8.16 4.18
CA LYS A 90 -2.81 8.31 5.59
C LYS A 90 -3.16 7.09 6.44
N ARG A 91 -4.26 6.40 6.14
CA ARG A 91 -4.62 5.16 6.84
C ARG A 91 -3.56 4.09 6.64
N VAL A 92 -3.13 3.86 5.40
CA VAL A 92 -2.09 2.86 5.10
C VAL A 92 -0.75 3.29 5.71
N PHE A 93 -0.41 4.58 5.63
CA PHE A 93 0.78 5.13 6.29
C PHE A 93 0.81 4.81 7.79
N HIS A 94 -0.27 5.10 8.53
CA HIS A 94 -0.32 4.80 9.96
C HIS A 94 -0.19 3.30 10.25
N MET A 95 -0.76 2.44 9.41
CA MET A 95 -0.61 0.98 9.56
C MET A 95 0.85 0.54 9.36
N LEU A 96 1.56 1.12 8.38
CA LEU A 96 2.96 0.81 8.13
C LEU A 96 3.87 1.35 9.24
N VAL A 97 3.63 2.57 9.72
CA VAL A 97 4.37 3.16 10.85
C VAL A 97 4.15 2.35 12.13
N ALA A 98 2.91 1.98 12.44
CA ALA A 98 2.61 1.11 13.57
C ALA A 98 3.27 -0.28 13.47
N ALA A 99 3.59 -0.72 12.25
CA ALA A 99 4.31 -1.97 11.98
C ALA A 99 5.85 -1.82 11.99
N GLY A 100 6.36 -0.64 12.34
CA GLY A 100 7.79 -0.36 12.54
C GLY A 100 8.50 0.29 11.35
N ILE A 101 7.79 0.75 10.31
CA ILE A 101 8.42 1.50 9.22
C ILE A 101 8.68 2.95 9.67
N ASN A 102 9.90 3.45 9.47
CA ASN A 102 10.23 4.83 9.81
C ASN A 102 9.37 5.81 8.98
N PRO A 103 8.62 6.73 9.62
CA PRO A 103 7.74 7.67 8.92
C PRO A 103 8.47 8.57 7.93
N THR A 104 9.77 8.87 8.13
CA THR A 104 10.53 9.73 7.20
C THR A 104 10.74 9.09 5.82
N ARG A 105 10.56 7.77 5.72
CA ARG A 105 10.67 7.01 4.46
C ARG A 105 9.39 7.03 3.63
N LEU A 106 8.29 7.56 4.18
CA LEU A 106 6.97 7.47 3.59
C LEU A 106 6.36 8.85 3.36
N LEU A 107 5.85 9.08 2.16
CA LEU A 107 5.03 10.24 1.82
C LEU A 107 3.58 9.82 1.57
N CYS A 108 2.64 10.72 1.80
CA CYS A 108 1.22 10.51 1.49
C CYS A 108 0.73 11.52 0.46
N LEU A 109 0.08 11.04 -0.59
CA LEU A 109 -0.55 11.87 -1.61
C LEU A 109 -2.01 11.46 -1.82
N GLY A 110 -2.90 12.45 -1.90
CA GLY A 110 -4.27 12.25 -2.34
C GLY A 110 -4.35 12.41 -3.85
N GLY A 111 -4.51 11.31 -4.57
CA GLY A 111 -4.64 11.28 -6.03
C GLY A 111 -6.01 11.72 -6.56
N GLY A 112 -6.99 11.96 -5.67
CA GLY A 112 -8.35 12.31 -6.07
C GLY A 112 -9.07 11.13 -6.69
N GLU A 113 -9.76 11.38 -7.80
CA GLU A 113 -10.53 10.36 -8.54
C GLU A 113 -9.59 9.58 -9.47
N ASP A 114 -9.63 8.25 -9.39
CA ASP A 114 -8.99 7.37 -10.38
C ASP A 114 -9.95 7.10 -11.52
N LYS A 115 -9.70 7.78 -12.65
CA LYS A 115 -10.50 7.67 -13.89
C LYS A 115 -9.94 6.63 -14.88
N SER A 116 -8.94 5.85 -14.47
CA SER A 116 -8.34 4.82 -15.32
C SER A 116 -9.17 3.53 -15.43
N VAL A 117 -10.16 3.36 -14.55
CA VAL A 117 -11.06 2.21 -14.54
C VAL A 117 -12.42 2.54 -15.16
N SER A 118 -13.06 1.55 -15.77
CA SER A 118 -14.42 1.70 -16.27
C SER A 118 -15.44 1.82 -15.12
N LYS A 119 -16.64 2.31 -15.42
CA LYS A 119 -17.71 2.49 -14.42
C LYS A 119 -18.10 1.19 -13.71
N ASP A 120 -18.09 0.07 -14.44
CA ASP A 120 -18.40 -1.26 -13.89
C ASP A 120 -17.26 -1.82 -13.00
N ALA A 121 -16.08 -1.18 -13.07
CA ALA A 121 -14.85 -1.57 -12.39
C ALA A 121 -14.42 -0.58 -11.29
N ARG A 122 -15.29 0.36 -10.88
CA ARG A 122 -15.02 1.41 -9.86
C ARG A 122 -14.41 0.91 -8.57
N GLN A 123 -14.71 -0.32 -8.17
CA GLN A 123 -14.10 -0.92 -6.99
C GLN A 123 -12.57 -0.93 -7.03
N PHE A 124 -11.98 -1.04 -8.23
CA PHE A 124 -10.53 -1.00 -8.42
C PHE A 124 -9.93 0.43 -8.43
N ALA A 125 -10.76 1.48 -8.53
CA ALA A 125 -10.34 2.87 -8.31
C ALA A 125 -10.24 3.23 -6.82
N ARG A 126 -10.96 2.51 -5.96
CA ARG A 126 -10.97 2.74 -4.51
C ARG A 126 -9.75 2.10 -3.85
N LYS A 127 -8.56 2.63 -4.11
CA LYS A 127 -7.30 2.00 -3.71
C LYS A 127 -6.27 2.95 -3.11
N VAL A 128 -5.25 2.37 -2.50
CA VAL A 128 -3.95 2.99 -2.26
C VAL A 128 -2.88 2.13 -2.93
N THR A 129 -1.98 2.79 -3.64
CA THR A 129 -0.81 2.17 -4.28
C THR A 129 0.46 2.71 -3.64
N LEU A 130 1.45 1.84 -3.45
CA LEU A 130 2.79 2.23 -3.02
C LEU A 130 3.66 2.47 -4.27
N LYS A 131 4.19 3.68 -4.41
CA LYS A 131 5.16 4.02 -5.45
C LYS A 131 6.54 4.19 -4.83
N ILE A 132 7.53 3.49 -5.35
CA ILE A 132 8.93 3.67 -4.93
C ILE A 132 9.41 5.00 -5.49
N ASN A 133 10.05 5.81 -4.65
CA ASN A 133 10.70 7.02 -5.13
C ASN A 133 12.05 6.60 -5.72
N GLN A 134 12.27 6.86 -7.01
CA GLN A 134 13.57 6.67 -7.62
C GLN A 134 14.51 7.81 -7.18
N GLU A 135 15.76 7.47 -6.90
CA GLU A 135 16.85 8.46 -6.77
C GLU A 135 17.24 9.01 -8.14
#